data_AF-A0A3D0LGL3-F1
#
_entry.id   AF-A0A3D0LGL3-F1
#
_cell.length_a   1.000
_cell.length_b   1.000
_cell.length_c   1.000
_cell.angle_alpha   90.00
_cell.angle_beta   90.00
_cell.angle_gamma   90.00
#
_symmetry.space_group_name_H-M   'P 1'
#
loop_
_entity.id
_entity.type
_entity.pdbx_description
1 polymer ?
#
loop_
_entity_poly.entity_id
_entity_poly.type
_entity_poly.pdbx_seq_one_letter_code
_entity_poly.pdbx_strand_id
1 'polypeptide(L)'
;MAIRKRCRSCGAPVSTNGYCTKCHLPDEFLQKAYNTSGYHYNIALDKARMRDITGAIESLKTALRYNKKNIEARNLLGLLYYETGEMVDALDHWVMSINYQARDNVAAHYLKDLKADNKQLGEADSIAKMFNTAVDYAESHSFDLATIQLRRCISVNKHFIKAYLLLGLIEYEQGRIGKAKKTISKVLTIDRYNPMAMRYLREMGESEGDIVRSKEEADDEENLFDDEYYGVSAASEDGKRPARKIQVPERKKSGDTTLNRRYHRLNRARLSNIYVLLGVLIGIGIFYLLVIPVKDKDRKRDISKLEASYSERLASKNAEADNLIKEKESLLKDIDSARADNLRKDEEIAGLEKKVEDLQKQVSDYKEQLPDSTEETTEDTHEAGTEENTEEGGSESADNEQYDNVDGVSETDIEDMIENE
;
A
#
# COMPACT_ATOMS: atom_id res chain seq x y z
N MET A 1 17.91 -14.71 -52.85
CA MET A 1 16.56 -14.67 -52.24
C MET A 1 16.28 -13.25 -51.78
N ALA A 2 15.23 -12.59 -52.27
CA ALA A 2 14.86 -11.28 -51.75
C ALA A 2 14.44 -11.44 -50.27
N ILE A 3 15.09 -10.70 -49.37
CA ILE A 3 14.71 -10.65 -47.94
C ILE A 3 13.32 -9.99 -47.89
N ARG A 4 12.26 -10.79 -47.87
CA ARG A 4 10.89 -10.27 -47.69
C ARG A 4 10.78 -9.77 -46.26
N LYS A 5 10.38 -8.52 -46.08
CA LYS A 5 10.07 -7.95 -44.76
C LYS A 5 9.05 -8.85 -44.07
N ARG A 6 9.24 -9.10 -42.78
CA ARG A 6 8.32 -9.87 -41.95
C ARG A 6 7.50 -8.91 -41.09
N CYS A 7 6.19 -9.16 -41.01
CA CYS A 7 5.28 -8.41 -40.17
C CYS A 7 5.70 -8.52 -38.70
N ARG A 8 5.81 -7.38 -38.01
CA ARG A 8 6.23 -7.33 -36.60
C ARG A 8 5.21 -7.96 -35.63
N SER A 9 3.95 -8.01 -36.02
CA SER A 9 2.85 -8.54 -35.19
C SER A 9 2.71 -10.07 -35.32
N CYS A 10 2.72 -10.62 -36.54
CA CYS A 10 2.42 -12.04 -36.80
C CYS A 10 3.54 -12.82 -37.51
N GLY A 11 4.67 -12.20 -37.85
CA GLY A 11 5.83 -12.85 -38.48
C GLY A 11 5.68 -13.24 -39.96
N ALA A 12 4.47 -13.13 -40.52
CA ALA A 12 4.20 -13.44 -41.92
C ALA A 12 4.88 -12.45 -42.90
N PRO A 13 5.18 -12.85 -44.14
CA PRO A 13 5.77 -11.94 -45.12
C PRO A 13 4.84 -10.75 -45.43
N VAL A 14 5.44 -9.59 -45.67
CA VAL A 14 4.74 -8.38 -46.11
C VAL A 14 4.63 -8.40 -47.63
N SER A 15 3.43 -8.12 -48.15
CA SER A 15 3.16 -7.98 -49.58
C SER A 15 3.89 -6.76 -50.16
N THR A 16 4.06 -6.73 -51.49
CA THR A 16 4.62 -5.56 -52.21
C THR A 16 3.84 -4.27 -51.94
N ASN A 17 2.56 -4.39 -51.59
CA ASN A 17 1.67 -3.27 -51.31
C ASN A 17 1.82 -2.71 -49.88
N GLY A 18 2.75 -3.24 -49.07
CA GLY A 18 2.99 -2.76 -47.69
C GLY A 18 2.05 -3.34 -46.62
N TYR A 19 1.17 -4.28 -46.99
CA TYR A 19 0.27 -4.96 -46.07
C TYR A 19 0.76 -6.37 -45.74
N CYS A 20 0.52 -6.82 -44.51
CA CYS A 20 0.80 -8.19 -44.13
C CYS A 20 -0.12 -9.18 -44.87
N THR A 21 0.42 -10.31 -45.34
CA THR A 21 -0.39 -11.33 -46.04
C THR A 21 -1.33 -12.12 -45.12
N LYS A 22 -1.10 -12.13 -43.80
CA LYS A 22 -1.90 -12.88 -42.82
C LYS A 22 -2.84 -12.00 -42.01
N CYS A 23 -2.34 -10.94 -41.39
CA CYS A 23 -3.16 -10.06 -40.54
C CYS A 23 -3.74 -8.85 -41.28
N HIS A 24 -3.41 -8.66 -42.57
CA HIS A 24 -3.85 -7.54 -43.40
C HIS A 24 -3.58 -6.14 -42.81
N LEU A 25 -2.77 -6.05 -41.75
CA LEU A 25 -2.35 -4.80 -41.15
C LEU A 25 -1.27 -4.13 -42.00
N PRO A 26 -1.31 -2.79 -42.14
CA PRO A 26 -0.26 -2.03 -42.82
C PRO A 26 1.04 -2.02 -41.99
N ASP A 27 2.15 -2.39 -42.63
CA ASP A 27 3.48 -2.51 -42.00
C ASP A 27 3.99 -1.14 -41.49
N GLU A 28 3.65 -0.05 -42.17
CA GLU A 28 4.06 1.31 -41.78
C GLU A 28 3.49 1.71 -40.41
N PHE A 29 2.20 1.46 -40.17
CA PHE A 29 1.59 1.78 -38.88
C PHE A 29 2.11 0.88 -37.77
N LEU A 30 2.37 -0.39 -38.06
CA LEU A 30 3.03 -1.30 -37.11
C LEU A 30 4.44 -0.79 -36.77
N GLN A 31 5.24 -0.41 -37.77
CA GLN A 31 6.56 0.14 -37.53
C GLN A 31 6.51 1.42 -36.70
N LYS A 32 5.56 2.31 -37.00
CA LYS A 32 5.33 3.53 -36.20
C LYS A 32 4.98 3.19 -34.75
N ALA A 33 4.05 2.25 -34.52
CA ALA A 33 3.66 1.84 -33.17
C ALA A 33 4.85 1.26 -32.37
N TYR A 34 5.65 0.38 -32.98
CA TYR A 34 6.82 -0.20 -32.32
C TYR A 34 7.89 0.84 -32.03
N ASN A 35 8.15 1.76 -32.98
CA ASN A 35 9.09 2.86 -32.77
C ASN A 35 8.61 3.80 -31.66
N THR A 36 7.32 4.13 -31.63
CA THR A 36 6.73 4.95 -30.56
C THR A 36 6.83 4.25 -29.20
N SER A 37 6.59 2.93 -29.15
CA SER A 37 6.80 2.14 -27.93
C SER A 37 8.25 2.21 -27.45
N GLY A 38 9.22 1.98 -28.34
CA GLY A 38 10.65 2.07 -28.02
C GLY A 38 11.07 3.49 -27.60
N TYR A 39 10.50 4.52 -28.21
CA TYR A 39 10.73 5.91 -27.82
C TYR A 39 10.27 6.19 -26.38
N HIS A 40 9.06 5.77 -26.01
CA HIS A 40 8.56 5.94 -24.64
C HIS A 40 9.30 5.08 -23.62
N TYR A 41 9.77 3.88 -24.02
CA TYR A 41 10.65 3.07 -23.19
C TYR A 41 11.98 3.79 -22.87
N ASN A 42 12.60 4.41 -23.87
CA ASN A 42 13.84 5.18 -23.65
C ASN A 42 13.61 6.39 -22.74
N ILE A 43 12.49 7.11 -22.90
CA ILE A 43 12.09 8.19 -21.98
C ILE A 43 11.96 7.64 -20.56
N ALA A 44 11.30 6.51 -20.39
CA ALA A 44 11.13 5.90 -19.08
C ALA A 44 12.49 5.54 -18.44
N LEU A 45 13.42 5.01 -19.23
CA LEU A 45 14.76 4.68 -18.75
C LEU A 45 15.51 5.92 -18.25
N ASP A 46 15.42 7.03 -18.99
CA ASP A 46 16.03 8.30 -18.58
C ASP A 46 15.37 8.87 -17.33
N LYS A 47 14.04 8.77 -17.20
CA LYS A 47 13.31 9.16 -15.98
C LYS A 47 13.66 8.30 -14.77
N ALA A 48 13.75 6.97 -14.95
CA ALA A 48 14.16 6.04 -13.90
C ALA A 48 15.57 6.36 -13.38
N ARG A 49 16.51 6.70 -14.28
CA ARG A 49 17.86 7.16 -13.90
C ARG A 49 17.85 8.43 -13.05
N MET A 50 16.90 9.32 -13.29
CA MET A 50 16.70 10.54 -12.49
C MET A 50 15.92 10.29 -11.18
N ARG A 51 15.53 9.04 -10.90
CA ARG A 51 14.58 8.66 -9.84
C ARG A 51 13.24 9.40 -9.91
N ASP A 52 12.77 9.67 -11.13
CA ASP A 52 11.38 10.02 -11.42
C ASP A 52 10.62 8.72 -11.69
N ILE A 53 10.20 8.05 -10.61
CA ILE A 53 9.60 6.72 -10.70
C ILE A 53 8.18 6.82 -11.27
N THR A 54 7.37 7.76 -10.76
CA THR A 54 6.00 7.98 -11.25
C THR A 54 6.00 8.34 -12.74
N GLY A 55 6.86 9.27 -13.17
CA GLY A 55 6.94 9.65 -14.58
C GLY A 55 7.49 8.55 -15.48
N ALA A 56 8.36 7.68 -14.96
CA ALA A 56 8.84 6.51 -15.68
C ALA A 56 7.71 5.48 -15.86
N ILE A 57 6.94 5.18 -14.83
CA ILE A 57 5.76 4.28 -14.88
C ILE A 57 4.76 4.75 -15.94
N GLU A 58 4.41 6.04 -15.96
CA GLU A 58 3.50 6.59 -16.98
C GLU A 58 4.05 6.39 -18.41
N SER A 59 5.34 6.63 -18.59
CA SER A 59 6.01 6.46 -19.88
C SER A 59 6.02 4.99 -20.32
N LEU A 60 6.25 4.05 -19.40
CA LEU A 60 6.17 2.62 -19.68
C LEU A 60 4.75 2.15 -19.99
N LYS A 61 3.74 2.66 -19.27
CA LYS A 61 2.34 2.40 -19.60
C LYS A 61 2.03 2.86 -21.02
N THR A 62 2.49 4.05 -21.43
CA THR A 62 2.33 4.48 -22.83
C THR A 62 3.08 3.59 -23.82
N ALA A 63 4.29 3.14 -23.48
CA ALA A 63 5.04 2.20 -24.33
C ALA A 63 4.28 0.88 -24.54
N LEU A 64 3.67 0.35 -23.48
CA LEU A 64 2.88 -0.89 -23.50
C LEU A 64 1.52 -0.71 -24.21
N ARG A 65 0.93 0.50 -24.19
CA ARG A 65 -0.27 0.81 -25.00
C ARG A 65 0.00 0.66 -26.49
N TYR A 66 1.18 1.07 -26.96
CA TYR A 66 1.55 0.92 -28.39
C TYR A 66 2.08 -0.47 -28.74
N ASN A 67 2.80 -1.13 -27.81
CA ASN A 67 3.26 -2.50 -27.98
C ASN A 67 3.09 -3.29 -26.68
N LYS A 68 2.00 -4.06 -26.59
CA LYS A 68 1.68 -4.91 -25.44
C LYS A 68 2.75 -5.98 -25.17
N LYS A 69 3.50 -6.39 -26.20
CA LYS A 69 4.55 -7.42 -26.17
C LYS A 69 5.96 -6.86 -25.95
N ASN A 70 6.10 -5.59 -25.56
CA ASN A 70 7.40 -5.03 -25.22
C ASN A 70 7.87 -5.57 -23.86
N ILE A 71 8.69 -6.61 -23.89
CA ILE A 71 9.19 -7.35 -22.73
C ILE A 71 10.12 -6.49 -21.86
N GLU A 72 11.02 -5.73 -22.48
CA GLU A 72 11.94 -4.83 -21.78
C GLU A 72 11.17 -3.76 -20.98
N ALA A 73 10.14 -3.18 -21.60
CA ALA A 73 9.28 -2.21 -20.93
C ALA A 73 8.49 -2.84 -19.78
N ARG A 74 8.02 -4.08 -19.93
CA ARG A 74 7.28 -4.80 -18.89
C ARG A 74 8.17 -5.17 -17.70
N ASN A 75 9.38 -5.63 -17.97
CA ASN A 75 10.36 -5.96 -16.94
C ASN A 75 10.79 -4.72 -16.14
N LEU A 76 11.06 -3.61 -16.84
CA LEU A 76 11.38 -2.34 -16.19
C LEU A 76 10.19 -1.82 -15.37
N LEU A 77 8.96 -2.00 -15.86
CA LEU A 77 7.76 -1.61 -15.12
C LEU A 77 7.61 -2.40 -13.83
N GLY A 78 7.83 -3.72 -13.87
CA GLY A 78 7.83 -4.56 -12.67
C GLY A 78 8.90 -4.14 -11.66
N LEU A 79 10.11 -3.82 -12.11
CA LEU A 79 11.17 -3.29 -11.24
C LEU A 79 10.79 -1.98 -10.55
N LEU A 80 10.21 -1.03 -11.29
CA LEU A 80 9.79 0.25 -10.71
C LEU A 80 8.68 0.07 -9.68
N TYR A 81 7.73 -0.84 -9.92
CA TYR A 81 6.70 -1.17 -8.93
C TYR A 81 7.28 -1.85 -7.69
N TYR A 82 8.27 -2.72 -7.87
CA TYR A 82 9.01 -3.29 -6.75
C TYR A 82 9.72 -2.20 -5.92
N GLU A 83 10.33 -1.21 -6.57
CA GLU A 83 10.95 -0.06 -5.89
C GLU A 83 9.93 0.82 -5.14
N THR A 84 8.71 1.01 -5.65
CA THR A 84 7.65 1.77 -4.95
C THR A 84 6.93 0.96 -3.87
N GLY A 85 7.30 -0.30 -3.68
CA GLY A 85 6.70 -1.20 -2.71
C GLY A 85 5.36 -1.82 -3.15
N GLU A 86 4.98 -1.65 -4.42
CA GLU A 86 3.80 -2.25 -5.05
C GLU A 86 4.15 -3.64 -5.61
N MET A 87 4.47 -4.58 -4.70
CA MET A 87 4.99 -5.89 -5.09
C MET A 87 4.00 -6.74 -5.89
N VAL A 88 2.69 -6.62 -5.61
CA VAL A 88 1.65 -7.35 -6.34
C VAL A 88 1.64 -6.94 -7.82
N ASP A 89 1.63 -5.63 -8.09
CA ASP A 89 1.70 -5.09 -9.46
C ASP A 89 3.02 -5.49 -10.15
N ALA A 90 4.13 -5.54 -9.40
CA ALA A 90 5.42 -5.99 -9.92
C ALA A 90 5.38 -7.45 -10.41
N LEU A 91 4.80 -8.34 -9.60
CA LEU A 91 4.65 -9.77 -9.93
C LEU A 91 3.81 -9.97 -11.18
N ASP A 92 2.68 -9.27 -11.30
CA ASP A 92 1.81 -9.36 -12.48
C ASP A 92 2.58 -9.04 -13.77
N HIS A 93 3.40 -7.99 -13.75
CA HIS A 93 4.18 -7.60 -14.90
C HIS A 93 5.26 -8.63 -15.28
N TRP A 94 5.95 -9.22 -14.31
CA TRP A 94 6.96 -10.26 -14.57
C TRP A 94 6.35 -11.58 -15.02
N VAL A 95 5.24 -12.02 -14.43
CA VAL A 95 4.51 -13.22 -14.88
C VAL A 95 4.03 -13.04 -16.32
N MET A 96 3.40 -11.91 -16.62
CA MET A 96 2.96 -11.60 -17.99
C MET A 96 4.13 -11.48 -18.97
N SER A 97 5.30 -11.05 -18.50
CA SER A 97 6.52 -10.98 -19.32
C SER A 97 6.98 -12.39 -19.76
N ILE A 98 7.02 -13.34 -18.82
CA ILE A 98 7.37 -14.74 -19.09
C ILE A 98 6.35 -15.39 -20.02
N ASN A 99 5.06 -15.11 -19.83
CA ASN A 99 4.00 -15.60 -20.70
C ASN A 99 4.17 -15.15 -22.17
N TYR A 100 4.74 -13.95 -22.41
CA TYR A 100 5.03 -13.50 -23.77
C TYR A 100 6.35 -14.03 -24.32
N GLN A 101 7.40 -14.11 -23.49
CA GLN A 101 8.69 -14.67 -23.85
C GLN A 101 9.25 -15.46 -22.67
N ALA A 102 9.18 -16.78 -22.82
CA ALA A 102 9.52 -17.71 -21.77
C ALA A 102 11.02 -18.03 -21.70
N ARG A 103 11.77 -17.87 -22.81
CA ARG A 103 13.23 -18.10 -22.86
C ARG A 103 14.00 -16.79 -22.89
N ASP A 104 15.16 -16.75 -22.23
CA ASP A 104 16.07 -15.59 -22.23
C ASP A 104 15.35 -14.33 -21.72
N ASN A 105 14.68 -14.46 -20.58
CA ASN A 105 13.92 -13.37 -19.96
C ASN A 105 14.37 -13.13 -18.53
N VAL A 106 14.88 -11.92 -18.27
CA VAL A 106 15.35 -11.49 -16.94
C VAL A 106 14.26 -11.59 -15.86
N ALA A 107 12.98 -11.56 -16.24
CA ALA A 107 11.86 -11.74 -15.31
C ALA A 107 11.89 -13.08 -14.56
N ALA A 108 12.41 -14.15 -15.17
CA ALA A 108 12.50 -15.45 -14.52
C ALA A 108 13.43 -15.40 -13.30
N HIS A 109 14.56 -14.68 -13.40
CA HIS A 109 15.44 -14.42 -12.26
C HIS A 109 14.73 -13.64 -11.14
N TYR A 110 13.98 -12.58 -11.48
CA TYR A 110 13.24 -11.81 -10.47
C TYR A 110 12.20 -12.66 -9.75
N LEU A 111 11.43 -13.47 -10.48
CA LEU A 111 10.44 -14.37 -9.86
C LEU A 111 11.10 -15.45 -9.00
N LYS A 112 12.26 -15.97 -9.41
CA LYS A 112 13.03 -16.95 -8.63
C LYS A 112 13.47 -16.36 -7.28
N ASP A 113 14.01 -15.15 -7.31
CA ASP A 113 14.43 -14.44 -6.09
C ASP A 113 13.25 -14.18 -5.15
N LEU A 114 12.09 -13.81 -5.70
CA LEU A 114 10.86 -13.59 -4.93
C LEU A 114 10.27 -14.87 -4.34
N LYS A 115 10.25 -15.97 -5.10
CA LYS A 115 9.80 -17.28 -4.59
C LYS A 115 10.71 -17.78 -3.47
N ALA A 116 12.02 -17.51 -3.54
CA ALA A 116 12.95 -17.84 -2.48
C ALA A 116 12.64 -17.06 -1.18
N ASP A 117 12.10 -15.84 -1.29
CA ASP A 117 11.65 -15.03 -0.16
C ASP A 117 10.14 -15.11 0.06
N ASN A 118 9.65 -16.29 0.43
CA ASN A 118 8.25 -16.52 0.81
C ASN A 118 7.73 -15.58 1.92
N LYS A 119 8.63 -15.00 2.71
CA LYS A 119 8.27 -14.04 3.76
C LYS A 119 7.85 -12.70 3.15
N GLN A 120 8.60 -12.19 2.17
CA GLN A 120 8.26 -10.95 1.46
C GLN A 120 6.90 -11.02 0.75
N LEU A 121 6.56 -12.16 0.16
CA LEU A 121 5.26 -12.36 -0.48
C LEU A 121 4.09 -12.26 0.51
N GLY A 122 4.21 -12.91 1.68
CA GLY A 122 3.20 -12.80 2.73
C GLY A 122 3.10 -11.38 3.32
N GLU A 123 4.23 -10.69 3.44
CA GLU A 123 4.27 -9.29 3.87
C GLU A 123 3.57 -8.37 2.87
N ALA A 124 3.78 -8.55 1.56
CA ALA A 124 3.14 -7.77 0.52
C ALA A 124 1.61 -7.90 0.51
N ASP A 125 1.07 -9.12 0.59
CA ASP A 125 -0.37 -9.35 0.71
C ASP A 125 -0.94 -8.71 1.99
N SER A 126 -0.20 -8.81 3.10
CA SER A 126 -0.59 -8.14 4.35
C SER A 126 -0.62 -6.62 4.21
N ILE A 127 0.35 -6.01 3.50
CA ILE A 127 0.39 -4.56 3.24
C ILE A 127 -0.81 -4.13 2.40
N ALA A 128 -1.15 -4.87 1.35
CA ALA A 128 -2.29 -4.56 0.50
C ALA A 128 -3.60 -4.54 1.32
N LYS A 129 -3.82 -5.56 2.16
CA LYS A 129 -4.98 -5.64 3.07
C LYS A 129 -5.00 -4.50 4.09
N MET A 130 -3.87 -4.21 4.73
CA MET A 130 -3.77 -3.11 5.70
C MET A 130 -3.98 -1.74 5.04
N PHE A 131 -3.50 -1.55 3.82
CA PHE A 131 -3.70 -0.31 3.08
C PHE A 131 -5.15 -0.11 2.67
N ASN A 132 -5.81 -1.14 2.12
CA ASN A 132 -7.23 -1.07 1.75
C ASN A 132 -8.12 -0.77 2.97
N THR A 133 -7.90 -1.47 4.10
CA THR A 133 -8.63 -1.16 5.34
C THR A 133 -8.36 0.25 5.86
N ALA A 134 -7.15 0.79 5.66
CA ALA A 134 -6.85 2.17 6.01
C ALA A 134 -7.59 3.18 5.13
N VAL A 135 -7.78 2.88 3.85
CA VAL A 135 -8.59 3.69 2.93
C VAL A 135 -10.05 3.71 3.41
N ASP A 136 -10.62 2.55 3.74
CA ASP A 136 -11.99 2.47 4.28
C ASP A 136 -12.15 3.29 5.58
N TYR A 137 -11.14 3.24 6.46
CA TYR A 137 -11.12 4.07 7.67
C TYR A 137 -10.98 5.56 7.37
N ALA A 138 -10.22 5.94 6.34
CA ALA A 138 -10.09 7.33 5.92
C ALA A 138 -11.40 7.87 5.34
N GLU A 139 -12.09 7.07 4.51
CA GLU A 139 -13.40 7.43 3.94
C GLU A 139 -14.47 7.59 5.03
N SER A 140 -14.47 6.70 6.02
CA SER A 140 -15.35 6.81 7.20
C SER A 140 -14.92 7.88 8.21
N HIS A 141 -13.93 8.72 7.88
CA HIS A 141 -13.37 9.78 8.74
C HIS A 141 -12.85 9.27 10.10
N SER A 142 -12.57 7.98 10.20
CA SER A 142 -11.97 7.32 11.36
C SER A 142 -10.45 7.45 11.31
N PHE A 143 -9.96 8.70 11.32
CA PHE A 143 -8.56 9.02 11.03
C PHE A 143 -7.56 8.35 11.97
N ASP A 144 -7.87 8.20 13.25
CA ASP A 144 -6.94 7.57 14.20
C ASP A 144 -6.67 6.10 13.83
N LEU A 145 -7.71 5.34 13.48
CA LEU A 145 -7.57 3.95 13.02
C LEU A 145 -6.82 3.88 11.68
N ALA A 146 -7.13 4.79 10.74
CA ALA A 146 -6.44 4.89 9.46
C ALA A 146 -4.93 5.15 9.67
N THR A 147 -4.56 6.10 10.55
CA THR A 147 -3.15 6.39 10.83
C THR A 147 -2.40 5.20 11.43
N ILE A 148 -3.04 4.41 12.30
CA ILE A 148 -2.45 3.21 12.89
C ILE A 148 -2.14 2.17 11.80
N GLN A 149 -3.11 1.91 10.91
CA GLN A 149 -2.91 0.95 9.82
C GLN A 149 -1.83 1.43 8.84
N LEU A 150 -1.83 2.72 8.46
CA LEU A 150 -0.83 3.27 7.54
C LEU A 150 0.58 3.23 8.11
N ARG A 151 0.77 3.59 9.39
CA ARG A 151 2.06 3.48 10.07
C ARG A 151 2.54 2.03 10.10
N ARG A 152 1.63 1.08 10.30
CA ARG A 152 1.95 -0.35 10.23
C ARG A 152 2.37 -0.75 8.82
N CYS A 153 1.69 -0.33 7.75
CA CYS A 153 2.12 -0.57 6.37
C CYS A 153 3.55 -0.08 6.13
N ILE A 154 3.84 1.15 6.56
CA ILE A 154 5.17 1.76 6.38
C ILE A 154 6.25 1.05 7.20
N SER A 155 5.90 0.52 8.37
CA SER A 155 6.85 -0.26 9.19
C SER A 155 7.28 -1.57 8.53
N VAL A 156 6.39 -2.19 7.75
CA VAL A 156 6.69 -3.40 6.98
C VAL A 156 7.46 -3.03 5.72
N ASN A 157 6.98 -2.05 4.95
CA ASN A 157 7.65 -1.55 3.75
C ASN A 157 7.83 -0.03 3.78
N LYS A 158 9.08 0.39 4.02
CA LYS A 158 9.49 1.79 4.07
C LYS A 158 9.43 2.51 2.72
N HIS A 159 9.32 1.80 1.61
CA HIS A 159 9.27 2.39 0.27
C HIS A 159 7.85 2.57 -0.26
N PHE A 160 6.82 2.22 0.53
CA PHE A 160 5.43 2.25 0.07
C PHE A 160 4.85 3.68 -0.02
N ILE A 161 5.00 4.30 -1.20
CA ILE A 161 4.70 5.72 -1.46
C ILE A 161 3.23 6.07 -1.16
N LYS A 162 2.29 5.23 -1.58
CA LYS A 162 0.84 5.48 -1.42
C LYS A 162 0.46 5.67 0.06
N ALA A 163 1.06 4.90 0.97
CA ALA A 163 0.79 5.05 2.40
C ALA A 163 1.29 6.38 2.96
N TYR A 164 2.46 6.87 2.55
CA TYR A 164 2.96 8.18 2.98
C TYR A 164 2.08 9.33 2.47
N LEU A 165 1.63 9.26 1.21
CA LEU A 165 0.74 10.28 0.64
C LEU A 165 -0.60 10.34 1.40
N LEU A 166 -1.24 9.20 1.62
CA LEU A 166 -2.50 9.15 2.36
C LEU A 166 -2.33 9.57 3.82
N LEU A 167 -1.26 9.14 4.48
CA LEU A 167 -0.96 9.53 5.86
C LEU A 167 -0.74 11.04 5.97
N GLY A 168 0.00 11.64 5.03
CA GLY A 168 0.22 13.09 4.98
C GLY A 168 -1.07 13.89 4.81
N LEU A 169 -2.00 13.40 3.98
CA LEU A 169 -3.33 14.02 3.81
C LEU A 169 -4.15 13.96 5.10
N ILE A 170 -4.21 12.80 5.75
CA ILE A 170 -4.94 12.62 7.01
C ILE A 170 -4.35 13.52 8.11
N GLU A 171 -3.02 13.58 8.21
CA GLU A 171 -2.35 14.44 9.19
C GLU A 171 -2.63 15.93 8.93
N TYR A 172 -2.73 16.34 7.67
CA TYR A 172 -3.10 17.70 7.29
C TYR A 172 -4.53 18.03 7.69
N GLU A 173 -5.48 17.12 7.43
CA GLU A 173 -6.88 17.29 7.78
C GLU A 173 -7.10 17.39 9.30
N GLN A 174 -6.31 16.64 10.08
CA GLN A 174 -6.29 16.72 11.54
C GLN A 174 -5.57 17.98 12.09
N GLY A 175 -5.11 18.89 11.22
CA GLY A 175 -4.42 20.13 11.60
C GLY A 175 -2.95 19.96 11.97
N ARG A 176 -2.36 18.78 11.77
CA ARG A 176 -0.97 18.44 12.11
C ARG A 176 -0.02 18.76 10.95
N ILE A 177 -0.05 20.00 10.46
CA ILE A 177 0.66 20.45 9.24
C ILE A 177 2.16 20.14 9.27
N GLY A 178 2.83 20.32 10.41
CA GLY A 178 4.26 20.06 10.53
C GLY A 178 4.64 18.59 10.35
N LYS A 179 3.79 17.66 10.83
CA LYS A 179 4.00 16.22 10.63
C LYS A 179 3.68 15.84 9.17
N ALA A 180 2.56 16.33 8.65
CA ALA A 180 2.14 16.08 7.27
C ALA A 180 3.24 16.43 6.24
N LYS A 181 3.88 17.60 6.41
CA LYS A 181 4.99 18.03 5.55
C LYS A 181 6.19 17.09 5.62
N LYS A 182 6.58 16.64 6.81
CA LYS A 182 7.66 15.66 6.99
C LYS A 182 7.33 14.32 6.33
N THR A 183 6.11 13.82 6.58
CA THR A 183 5.61 12.56 6.01
C THR A 183 5.60 12.59 4.48
N ILE A 184 5.16 13.69 3.87
CA ILE A 184 5.14 13.84 2.41
C ILE A 184 6.55 14.06 1.85
N SER A 185 7.44 14.75 2.58
CA SER A 185 8.83 14.95 2.14
C SER A 185 9.58 13.63 1.99
N LYS A 186 9.23 12.59 2.76
CA LYS A 186 9.76 11.23 2.60
C LYS A 186 9.36 10.59 1.27
N VAL A 187 8.22 10.96 0.67
CA VAL A 187 7.89 10.49 -0.68
C VAL A 187 8.94 10.97 -1.67
N LEU A 188 9.45 12.19 -1.50
CA LEU A 188 10.46 12.78 -2.39
C LEU A 188 11.86 12.18 -2.21
N THR A 189 12.12 11.44 -1.12
CA THR A 189 13.36 10.68 -0.96
C THR A 189 13.33 9.38 -1.76
N ILE A 190 12.15 8.76 -1.88
CA ILE A 190 11.89 7.55 -2.67
C ILE A 190 11.75 7.91 -4.16
N ASP A 191 10.78 8.77 -4.49
CA ASP A 191 10.47 9.26 -5.84
C ASP A 191 10.69 10.78 -5.92
N ARG A 192 11.83 11.18 -6.48
CA ARG A 192 12.33 12.56 -6.42
C ARG A 192 11.40 13.57 -7.08
N TYR A 193 10.61 13.14 -8.05
CA TYR A 193 9.79 14.02 -8.89
C TYR A 193 8.30 13.69 -8.80
N ASN A 194 7.87 13.05 -7.71
CA ASN A 194 6.47 12.67 -7.52
C ASN A 194 5.52 13.90 -7.62
N PRO A 195 4.60 13.94 -8.59
CA PRO A 195 3.76 15.11 -8.83
C PRO A 195 2.76 15.36 -7.69
N MET A 196 2.27 14.31 -7.03
CA MET A 196 1.34 14.43 -5.91
C MET A 196 2.02 15.00 -4.67
N ALA A 197 3.20 14.48 -4.31
CA ALA A 197 3.95 14.98 -3.16
C ALA A 197 4.32 16.47 -3.34
N MET A 198 4.82 16.84 -4.52
CA MET A 198 5.14 18.23 -4.86
C MET A 198 3.91 19.14 -4.76
N ARG A 199 2.76 18.67 -5.28
CA ARG A 199 1.50 19.41 -5.21
C ARG A 199 1.06 19.61 -3.75
N TYR A 200 1.04 18.55 -2.94
CA TYR A 200 0.61 18.65 -1.55
C TYR A 200 1.51 19.58 -0.73
N LEU A 201 2.83 19.52 -0.90
CA LEU A 201 3.75 20.43 -0.19
C LEU A 201 3.51 21.90 -0.58
N ARG A 202 3.27 22.16 -1.87
CA ARG A 202 2.91 23.51 -2.35
C ARG A 202 1.58 24.00 -1.77
N GLU A 203 0.57 23.14 -1.71
CA GLU A 203 -0.72 23.45 -1.08
C GLU A 203 -0.57 23.71 0.43
N MET A 204 0.38 23.04 1.09
CA MET A 204 0.77 23.29 2.49
C MET A 204 1.70 24.53 2.68
N GLY A 205 1.94 25.30 1.61
CA GLY A 205 2.68 26.56 1.65
C GLY A 205 4.21 26.44 1.64
N GLU A 206 4.78 25.29 1.26
CA GLU A 206 6.22 25.15 1.07
C GLU A 206 6.68 25.82 -0.25
N SER A 207 7.78 26.57 -0.17
CA SER A 207 8.44 27.11 -1.36
C SER A 207 9.31 26.03 -2.03
N GLU A 208 9.65 26.19 -3.31
CA GLU A 208 10.52 25.20 -4.01
C GLU A 208 11.87 25.01 -3.30
N GLY A 209 12.42 26.08 -2.71
CA GLY A 209 13.67 26.01 -1.94
C GLY A 209 13.50 25.24 -0.63
N ASP A 210 12.35 25.38 0.04
CA ASP A 210 12.08 24.67 1.28
C ASP A 210 11.80 23.18 1.04
N ILE A 211 11.18 22.81 -0.08
CA ILE A 211 10.98 21.40 -0.46
C ILE A 211 12.32 20.66 -0.58
N VAL A 212 13.32 21.30 -1.21
CA VAL A 212 14.67 20.73 -1.35
C VAL A 212 15.32 20.52 0.02
N ARG A 213 15.23 21.51 0.92
CA ARG A 213 15.74 21.39 2.30
C ARG A 213 15.01 20.29 3.09
N SER A 214 13.69 20.23 2.98
CA SER A 214 12.84 19.27 3.69
C SER A 214 13.15 17.83 3.27
N LYS A 215 13.51 17.63 2.00
CA LYS A 215 13.98 16.35 1.49
C LYS A 215 15.29 15.90 2.15
N GLU A 216 16.27 16.80 2.26
CA GLU A 216 17.55 16.50 2.93
C GLU A 216 17.34 16.16 4.42
N GLU A 217 16.50 16.92 5.11
CA GLU A 217 16.13 16.64 6.51
C GLU A 217 15.40 15.29 6.68
N ALA A 218 14.60 14.91 5.68
CA ALA A 218 13.91 13.64 5.68
C ALA A 218 14.86 12.46 5.45
N ASP A 219 15.94 12.60 4.69
CA ASP A 219 16.91 11.51 4.48
C ASP A 219 17.63 11.12 5.79
N ASP A 220 17.90 12.07 6.66
CA ASP A 220 18.63 11.85 7.93
C ASP A 220 17.79 11.20 9.05
N GLU A 221 16.46 11.33 8.98
CA GLU A 221 15.54 10.92 10.06
C GLU A 221 15.04 9.48 9.79
N GLU A 222 15.89 8.47 10.02
CA GLU A 222 15.61 7.05 9.71
C GLU A 222 14.35 6.51 10.42
N ASN A 223 13.96 7.14 11.54
CA ASN A 223 12.84 6.75 12.39
C ASN A 223 11.75 7.83 12.47
N LEU A 224 10.99 8.00 11.39
CA LEU A 224 9.88 8.97 11.30
C LEU A 224 8.78 8.77 12.37
N PHE A 225 8.64 7.57 12.93
CA PHE A 225 7.52 7.18 13.80
C PHE A 225 7.91 6.81 15.24
N ASP A 226 9.20 6.82 15.60
CA ASP A 226 9.67 6.37 16.92
C ASP A 226 9.25 7.30 18.06
N ASP A 227 8.93 8.55 17.76
CA ASP A 227 8.66 9.57 18.78
C ASP A 227 7.30 9.38 19.50
N GLU A 228 6.44 8.46 19.06
CA GLU A 228 5.04 8.41 19.51
C GLU A 228 4.45 7.01 19.78
N TYR A 229 5.16 5.91 19.47
CA TYR A 229 4.55 4.56 19.47
C TYR A 229 4.40 3.90 20.85
N TYR A 230 5.10 4.35 21.89
CA TYR A 230 4.77 4.04 23.28
C TYR A 230 4.97 5.32 24.10
N GLY A 231 4.02 5.65 24.98
CA GLY A 231 4.15 6.73 25.97
C GLY A 231 5.26 6.51 27.02
N VAL A 232 6.38 5.94 26.62
CA VAL A 232 7.64 5.92 27.35
C VAL A 232 8.57 6.82 26.55
N SER A 233 8.45 8.12 26.77
CA SER A 233 9.59 8.99 26.53
C SER A 233 10.77 8.35 27.25
N ALA A 234 11.80 7.94 26.51
CA ALA A 234 13.08 7.62 27.09
C ALA A 234 13.60 8.89 27.77
N ALA A 235 13.18 9.09 29.02
CA ALA A 235 13.78 10.05 29.89
C ALA A 235 15.23 9.61 30.03
N SER A 236 16.15 10.37 29.41
CA SER A 236 17.51 10.44 29.91
C SER A 236 17.43 10.55 31.43
N GLU A 237 18.28 9.84 32.16
CA GLU A 237 18.28 9.76 33.65
C GLU A 237 18.20 11.13 34.37
N ASP A 238 18.45 12.23 33.65
CA ASP A 238 18.45 13.61 34.13
C ASP A 238 17.18 14.44 33.81
N GLY A 239 16.14 13.86 33.20
CA GLY A 239 14.83 14.53 33.00
C GLY A 239 14.86 15.81 32.14
N LYS A 240 15.91 16.05 31.36
CA LYS A 240 16.02 17.18 30.43
C LYS A 240 16.01 16.69 28.98
N ARG A 241 15.16 17.31 28.16
CA ARG A 241 15.20 17.18 26.69
C ARG A 241 16.62 17.57 26.21
N PRO A 242 17.28 16.77 25.35
CA PRO A 242 18.56 17.18 24.80
C PRO A 242 18.37 18.47 24.01
N ALA A 243 19.10 19.52 24.39
CA ALA A 243 19.04 20.78 23.68
C ALA A 243 19.56 20.57 22.25
N ARG A 244 18.70 20.82 21.26
CA ARG A 244 19.09 20.86 19.84
C ARG A 244 20.21 21.90 19.71
N LYS A 245 21.42 21.47 19.33
CA LYS A 245 22.57 22.37 19.12
C LYS A 245 22.29 23.25 17.92
N ILE A 246 21.70 24.42 18.14
CA ILE A 246 21.71 25.50 17.16
C ILE A 246 23.13 26.06 17.15
N GLN A 247 23.92 25.71 16.13
CA GLN A 247 25.22 26.33 15.91
C GLN A 247 24.99 27.76 15.39
N VAL A 248 25.03 28.73 16.28
CA VAL A 248 25.15 30.15 15.91
C VAL A 248 26.66 30.45 15.73
N PRO A 249 27.12 31.00 14.60
CA PRO A 249 28.54 31.29 14.42
C PRO A 249 28.99 32.39 15.39
N GLU A 250 30.04 32.08 16.16
CA GLU A 250 30.54 32.90 17.26
C GLU A 250 31.36 34.11 16.76
N ARG A 251 30.98 35.32 17.20
CA ARG A 251 31.69 36.57 16.88
C ARG A 251 32.68 36.88 18.01
N LYS A 252 33.98 36.68 17.77
CA LYS A 252 35.06 36.97 18.73
C LYS A 252 35.07 38.44 19.19
N LYS A 253 35.23 38.66 20.50
CA LYS A 253 35.80 39.90 21.03
C LYS A 253 36.88 39.63 22.09
N SER A 254 37.92 40.45 21.94
CA SER A 254 39.15 40.60 22.73
C SER A 254 38.93 40.68 24.23
N GLY A 255 39.85 40.06 24.97
CA GLY A 255 39.91 40.13 26.43
C GLY A 255 40.41 41.47 26.96
N ASP A 256 40.21 41.66 28.26
CA ASP A 256 41.16 42.40 29.07
C ASP A 256 41.19 41.84 30.50
N THR A 257 42.40 41.78 31.01
CA THR A 257 42.84 41.30 32.31
C THR A 257 42.51 42.30 33.42
N THR A 258 42.22 41.83 34.62
CA THR A 258 42.80 42.40 35.86
C THR A 258 42.53 41.50 37.06
N LEU A 259 43.60 41.23 37.80
CA LEU A 259 43.64 40.38 38.98
C LEU A 259 43.87 41.30 40.18
N ASN A 260 42.88 41.45 41.07
CA ASN A 260 43.05 42.18 42.32
C ASN A 260 42.56 41.37 43.53
N ARG A 261 43.53 41.06 44.40
CA ARG A 261 43.47 40.27 45.63
C ARG A 261 42.75 41.05 46.73
N ARG A 262 41.78 40.42 47.41
CA ARG A 262 40.86 41.04 48.40
C ARG A 262 41.19 40.56 49.82
N TYR A 263 41.44 41.48 50.76
CA TYR A 263 41.58 41.19 52.20
C TYR A 263 40.20 41.01 52.86
N HIS A 264 40.04 39.99 53.71
CA HIS A 264 38.82 39.74 54.48
C HIS A 264 38.73 40.61 55.74
N ARG A 265 37.63 41.34 55.91
CA ARG A 265 37.11 41.77 57.21
C ARG A 265 35.78 41.08 57.48
N LEU A 266 35.59 40.58 58.71
CA LEU A 266 34.43 39.82 59.13
C LEU A 266 33.17 40.71 59.19
N ASN A 267 32.16 40.36 58.39
CA ASN A 267 30.88 41.07 58.29
C ASN A 267 29.85 40.51 59.29
N ARG A 268 29.47 41.34 60.28
CA ARG A 268 28.37 41.11 61.24
C ARG A 268 27.01 40.83 60.56
N ALA A 269 26.87 41.18 59.28
CA ALA A 269 25.70 40.89 58.44
C ALA A 269 25.47 39.39 58.15
N ARG A 270 26.52 38.56 58.14
CA ARG A 270 26.37 37.11 57.85
C ARG A 270 25.63 36.37 58.98
N LEU A 271 25.79 36.81 60.22
CA LEU A 271 25.08 36.22 61.38
C LEU A 271 23.58 36.52 61.34
N SER A 272 23.18 37.73 60.89
CA SER A 272 21.76 38.09 60.74
C SER A 272 21.05 37.24 59.69
N ASN A 273 21.72 36.94 58.56
CA ASN A 273 21.10 36.20 57.45
C ASN A 273 20.85 34.72 57.79
N ILE A 274 21.64 34.14 58.69
CA ILE A 274 21.49 32.74 59.11
C ILE A 274 20.20 32.56 59.92
N TYR A 275 19.85 33.49 60.80
CA TYR A 275 18.62 33.40 61.59
C TYR A 275 17.35 33.58 60.75
N VAL A 276 17.40 34.39 59.69
CA VAL A 276 16.28 34.55 58.74
C VAL A 276 16.04 33.27 57.94
N LEU A 277 17.10 32.61 57.46
CA LEU A 277 16.99 31.34 56.73
C LEU A 277 16.45 30.22 57.62
N LEU A 278 16.86 30.18 58.89
CA LEU A 278 16.35 29.21 59.86
C LEU A 278 14.85 29.38 60.11
N GLY A 279 14.37 30.63 60.19
CA GLY A 279 12.93 30.93 60.35
C GLY A 279 12.08 30.48 59.15
N VAL A 280 12.58 30.65 57.92
CA VAL A 280 11.87 30.22 56.70
C VAL A 280 11.77 28.69 56.61
N LEU A 281 12.84 27.97 56.97
CA LEU A 281 12.83 26.50 56.97
C LEU A 281 11.81 25.91 57.96
N ILE A 282 11.69 26.52 59.15
CA ILE A 282 10.70 26.10 60.15
C ILE A 282 9.28 26.38 59.64
N GLY A 283 9.06 27.51 58.97
CA GLY A 283 7.76 27.84 58.35
C GLY A 283 7.33 26.86 57.27
N ILE A 284 8.25 26.42 56.41
CA ILE A 284 7.98 25.42 55.35
C ILE A 284 7.64 24.06 55.97
N GLY A 285 8.31 23.66 57.05
CA GLY A 285 8.03 22.41 57.76
C GLY A 285 6.62 22.34 58.35
N ILE A 286 6.14 23.43 58.95
CA ILE A 286 4.78 23.52 59.51
C ILE A 286 3.72 23.46 58.41
N PHE A 287 3.96 24.15 57.28
CA PHE A 287 3.06 24.12 56.13
C PHE A 287 2.95 22.71 55.52
N TYR A 288 4.08 22.02 55.36
CA TYR A 288 4.12 20.65 54.86
C TYR A 288 3.32 19.68 55.75
N LEU A 289 3.45 19.82 57.07
CA LEU A 289 2.78 18.97 58.05
C LEU A 289 1.25 19.16 58.09
N LEU A 290 0.75 20.36 57.77
CA LEU A 290 -0.69 20.65 57.78
C LEU A 290 -1.41 20.33 56.45
N VAL A 291 -0.75 20.53 55.30
CA VAL A 291 -1.42 20.43 53.99
C VAL A 291 -1.51 19.00 53.45
N ILE A 292 -0.50 18.16 53.72
CA ILE A 292 -0.42 16.79 53.20
C ILE A 292 -1.49 15.84 53.76
N PRO A 293 -1.75 15.77 55.08
CA PRO A 293 -2.74 14.83 55.60
C PRO A 293 -4.18 15.13 55.14
N VAL A 294 -4.45 16.36 54.66
CA VAL A 294 -5.76 16.76 54.13
C VAL A 294 -5.91 16.34 52.67
N LYS A 295 -4.87 16.53 51.83
CA LYS A 295 -4.91 16.16 50.40
C LYS A 295 -4.86 14.65 50.15
N ASP A 296 -4.23 13.86 51.02
CA ASP A 296 -4.13 12.41 50.81
C ASP A 296 -5.46 11.67 51.06
N LYS A 297 -6.39 12.23 51.86
CA LYS A 297 -7.71 11.61 52.09
C LYS A 297 -8.63 11.74 50.89
N ASP A 298 -8.68 12.91 50.26
CA ASP A 298 -9.51 13.14 49.07
C ASP A 298 -9.00 12.32 47.87
N ARG A 299 -7.67 12.27 47.69
CA ARG A 299 -7.05 11.51 46.59
C ARG A 299 -7.32 10.01 46.70
N LYS A 300 -7.30 9.44 47.91
CA LYS A 300 -7.64 8.02 48.12
C LYS A 300 -9.11 7.71 47.82
N ARG A 301 -10.02 8.63 48.12
CA ARG A 301 -11.45 8.46 47.80
C ARG A 301 -11.68 8.47 46.29
N ASP A 302 -11.01 9.36 45.57
CA ASP A 302 -11.16 9.46 44.12
C ASP A 302 -10.55 8.24 43.40
N ILE A 303 -9.43 7.72 43.89
CA ILE A 303 -8.83 6.47 43.40
C ILE A 303 -9.77 5.28 43.60
N SER A 304 -10.38 5.13 44.79
CA SER A 304 -11.32 4.02 45.05
C SER A 304 -12.59 4.07 44.20
N LYS A 305 -13.10 5.27 43.90
CA LYS A 305 -14.22 5.46 42.96
C LYS A 305 -13.83 5.11 41.52
N LEU A 306 -12.60 5.47 41.13
CA LEU A 306 -12.05 5.15 39.82
C LEU A 306 -11.95 3.63 39.65
N GLU A 307 -11.36 2.92 40.62
CA GLU A 307 -11.23 1.45 40.63
C GLU A 307 -12.59 0.74 40.54
N ALA A 308 -13.60 1.24 41.27
CA ALA A 308 -14.96 0.71 41.19
C ALA A 308 -15.56 0.89 39.78
N SER A 309 -15.43 2.08 39.18
CA SER A 309 -15.94 2.36 37.83
C SER A 309 -15.20 1.58 36.72
N TYR A 310 -13.91 1.31 36.91
CA TYR A 310 -13.14 0.47 35.99
C TYR A 310 -13.51 -1.00 36.09
N SER A 311 -13.73 -1.50 37.30
CA SER A 311 -14.18 -2.88 37.53
C SER A 311 -15.56 -3.12 36.92
N GLU A 312 -16.47 -2.15 37.03
CA GLU A 312 -17.80 -2.20 36.42
C GLU A 312 -17.73 -2.17 34.88
N ARG A 313 -16.88 -1.31 34.30
CA ARG A 313 -16.64 -1.26 32.85
C ARG A 313 -15.98 -2.52 32.30
N LEU A 314 -15.06 -3.12 33.06
CA LEU A 314 -14.44 -4.40 32.70
C LEU A 314 -15.46 -5.53 32.71
N ALA A 315 -16.33 -5.58 33.72
CA ALA A 315 -17.41 -6.56 33.77
C ALA A 315 -18.37 -6.40 32.59
N SER A 316 -18.76 -5.16 32.24
CA SER A 316 -19.65 -4.93 31.08
C SER A 316 -18.98 -5.30 29.75
N LYS A 317 -17.69 -4.99 29.58
CA LYS A 317 -16.94 -5.30 28.35
C LYS A 317 -16.64 -6.79 28.22
N ASN A 318 -16.38 -7.48 29.32
CA ASN A 318 -16.24 -8.93 29.32
C ASN A 318 -17.58 -9.62 28.98
N ALA A 319 -18.70 -9.12 29.49
CA ALA A 319 -20.02 -9.63 29.12
C ALA A 319 -20.35 -9.40 27.63
N GLU A 320 -19.95 -8.25 27.08
CA GLU A 320 -20.07 -7.95 25.64
C GLU A 320 -19.17 -8.88 24.80
N ALA A 321 -17.94 -9.13 25.23
CA ALA A 321 -17.02 -10.07 24.58
C ALA A 321 -17.57 -11.51 24.59
N ASP A 322 -18.13 -11.96 25.71
CA ASP A 322 -18.74 -13.30 25.82
C ASP A 322 -19.96 -13.44 24.89
N ASN A 323 -20.76 -12.38 24.72
CA ASN A 323 -21.88 -12.38 23.78
C ASN A 323 -21.40 -12.45 22.33
N LEU A 324 -20.37 -11.69 21.96
CA LEU A 324 -19.76 -11.74 20.62
C LEU A 324 -19.12 -13.10 20.32
N ILE A 325 -18.51 -13.75 21.31
CA ILE A 325 -17.96 -15.10 21.17
C ILE A 325 -19.08 -16.10 20.88
N LYS A 326 -20.21 -16.01 21.61
CA LYS A 326 -21.39 -16.86 21.35
C LYS A 326 -21.99 -16.62 19.98
N GLU A 327 -22.08 -15.38 19.54
CA GLU A 327 -22.59 -15.02 18.21
C GLU A 327 -21.67 -15.57 17.09
N LYS A 328 -20.35 -15.47 17.27
CA LYS A 328 -19.37 -16.09 16.37
C LYS A 328 -19.53 -17.61 16.32
N GLU A 329 -19.74 -18.27 17.46
CA GLU A 329 -19.98 -19.72 17.50
C GLU A 329 -21.29 -20.14 16.82
N SER A 330 -22.37 -19.35 16.95
CA SER A 330 -23.61 -19.61 16.19
C SER A 330 -23.43 -19.42 14.69
N LEU A 331 -22.76 -18.35 14.27
CA LEU A 331 -22.50 -18.09 12.85
C LEU A 331 -21.61 -19.16 12.22
N LEU A 332 -20.62 -19.68 12.97
CA LEU A 332 -19.79 -20.80 12.50
C LEU A 332 -20.63 -22.07 12.28
N LYS A 333 -21.57 -22.38 13.18
CA LYS A 333 -22.49 -23.52 12.99
C LYS A 333 -23.39 -23.33 11.77
N ASP A 334 -23.86 -22.11 11.52
CA ASP A 334 -24.69 -21.81 10.35
C ASP A 334 -23.90 -21.98 9.06
N ILE A 335 -22.64 -21.51 9.02
CA ILE A 335 -21.73 -21.72 7.89
C ILE A 335 -21.45 -23.20 7.64
N ASP A 336 -21.20 -23.98 8.69
CA ASP A 336 -20.96 -25.42 8.56
C ASP A 336 -22.22 -26.15 8.06
N SER A 337 -23.41 -25.72 8.47
CA SER A 337 -24.68 -26.26 7.98
C SER A 337 -24.90 -25.94 6.49
N ALA A 338 -24.63 -24.70 6.07
CA ALA A 338 -24.73 -24.29 4.67
C ALA A 338 -23.71 -25.01 3.78
N ARG A 339 -22.49 -25.26 4.27
CA ARG A 339 -21.49 -26.07 3.56
C ARG A 339 -21.95 -27.52 3.38
N ALA A 340 -22.54 -28.12 4.41
CA ALA A 340 -23.08 -29.47 4.33
C ALA A 340 -24.24 -29.57 3.33
N ASP A 341 -25.11 -28.55 3.27
CA ASP A 341 -26.20 -28.49 2.29
C ASP A 341 -25.72 -28.26 0.85
N ASN A 342 -24.66 -27.47 0.66
CA ASN A 342 -24.04 -27.33 -0.66
C ASN A 342 -23.41 -28.64 -1.14
N LEU A 343 -22.68 -29.36 -0.27
CA LEU A 343 -22.13 -30.68 -0.59
C LEU A 343 -23.22 -31.68 -1.01
N ARG A 344 -24.38 -31.66 -0.35
CA ARG A 344 -25.53 -32.48 -0.74
C ARG A 344 -26.09 -32.13 -2.11
N LYS A 345 -26.17 -30.82 -2.43
CA LYS A 345 -26.60 -30.36 -3.75
C LYS A 345 -25.60 -30.76 -4.82
N ASP A 346 -24.30 -30.70 -4.55
CA ASP A 346 -23.25 -31.12 -5.48
C ASP A 346 -23.33 -32.63 -5.76
N GLU A 347 -23.59 -33.45 -4.73
CA GLU A 347 -23.86 -34.90 -4.91
C GLU A 347 -25.11 -35.17 -5.76
N GLU A 348 -26.17 -34.37 -5.57
CA GLU A 348 -27.40 -34.47 -6.37
C GLU A 348 -27.19 -34.06 -7.83
N ILE A 349 -26.43 -32.98 -8.06
CA ILE A 349 -26.03 -32.51 -9.39
C ILE A 349 -25.20 -33.58 -10.10
N ALA A 350 -24.17 -34.14 -9.44
CA ALA A 350 -23.36 -35.21 -10.00
C ALA A 350 -24.19 -36.47 -10.33
N GLY A 351 -25.22 -36.75 -9.53
CA GLY A 351 -26.18 -37.83 -9.81
C GLY A 351 -27.08 -37.56 -11.01
N LEU A 352 -27.48 -36.30 -11.23
CA LEU A 352 -28.25 -35.88 -12.40
C LEU A 352 -27.40 -35.85 -13.67
N GLU A 353 -26.16 -35.39 -13.59
CA GLU A 353 -25.21 -35.39 -14.71
C GLU A 353 -24.99 -36.81 -15.26
N LYS A 354 -24.80 -37.81 -14.38
CA LYS A 354 -24.71 -39.23 -14.81
C LYS A 354 -25.97 -39.70 -15.54
N LYS A 355 -27.16 -39.32 -15.08
CA LYS A 355 -28.42 -39.66 -15.75
C LYS A 355 -28.53 -38.98 -17.11
N VAL A 356 -28.08 -37.73 -17.22
CA VAL A 356 -28.04 -36.99 -18.49
C VAL A 356 -27.07 -37.65 -19.48
N GLU A 357 -25.88 -38.06 -19.03
CA GLU A 357 -24.92 -38.79 -19.86
C GLU A 357 -25.46 -40.15 -20.33
N ASP A 358 -26.13 -40.89 -19.45
CA ASP A 358 -26.75 -42.18 -19.81
C ASP A 358 -27.89 -42.00 -20.83
N LEU A 359 -28.71 -40.95 -20.66
CA LEU A 359 -29.75 -40.59 -21.63
C LEU A 359 -29.16 -40.12 -22.97
N GLN A 360 -28.07 -39.35 -22.95
CA GLN A 360 -27.39 -38.92 -24.18
C GLN A 360 -26.82 -40.12 -24.95
N LYS A 361 -26.26 -41.12 -24.25
CA LYS A 361 -25.81 -42.38 -24.87
C LYS A 361 -26.96 -43.17 -25.46
N GLN A 362 -28.10 -43.26 -24.76
CA GLN A 362 -29.29 -43.89 -25.32
C GLN A 362 -29.79 -43.16 -26.57
N VAL A 363 -29.80 -41.83 -26.56
CA VAL A 363 -30.21 -41.03 -27.73
C VAL A 363 -29.23 -41.21 -28.90
N SER A 364 -27.92 -41.30 -28.66
CA SER A 364 -26.94 -41.57 -29.73
C SER A 364 -27.10 -42.98 -30.31
N ASP A 365 -27.30 -43.99 -29.46
CA ASP A 365 -27.49 -45.38 -29.88
C ASP A 365 -28.77 -45.54 -30.71
N TYR A 366 -29.84 -44.83 -30.36
CA TYR A 366 -31.08 -44.78 -31.15
C TYR A 366 -30.89 -44.04 -32.49
N LYS A 367 -30.04 -43.01 -32.53
CA LYS A 367 -29.75 -42.24 -33.75
C LYS A 367 -28.89 -43.03 -34.73
N GLU A 368 -28.07 -43.95 -34.25
CA GLU A 368 -27.24 -44.86 -35.05
C GLU A 368 -28.03 -46.06 -35.63
N GLN A 369 -29.24 -46.32 -35.12
CA GLN A 369 -30.13 -47.39 -35.58
C GLN A 369 -31.19 -46.96 -36.61
N LEU A 370 -31.23 -45.69 -37.03
CA LEU A 370 -32.16 -45.24 -38.08
C LEU A 370 -31.53 -45.35 -39.49
N PRO A 371 -32.18 -46.01 -40.46
CA PRO A 371 -31.77 -45.97 -41.85
C PRO A 371 -32.18 -44.63 -42.51
N ASP A 372 -31.32 -44.21 -43.43
CA ASP A 372 -31.40 -43.00 -44.25
C ASP A 372 -32.69 -42.90 -45.09
N SER A 373 -33.44 -41.81 -44.93
CA SER A 373 -34.37 -41.30 -45.96
C SER A 373 -34.70 -39.82 -45.74
N THR A 374 -34.10 -38.98 -46.60
CA THR A 374 -34.67 -37.83 -47.35
C THR A 374 -35.57 -36.79 -46.65
N GLU A 375 -35.11 -35.53 -46.78
CA GLU A 375 -35.83 -34.28 -47.12
C GLU A 375 -37.32 -34.11 -46.72
N GLU A 376 -37.64 -33.06 -45.97
CA GLU A 376 -38.33 -31.85 -46.48
C GLU A 376 -38.69 -30.84 -45.35
N THR A 377 -38.81 -29.60 -45.79
CA THR A 377 -39.18 -28.32 -45.15
C THR A 377 -40.50 -28.27 -44.40
N THR A 378 -40.63 -27.32 -43.45
CA THR A 378 -41.65 -26.23 -43.29
C THR A 378 -41.65 -25.80 -41.81
N GLU A 379 -41.28 -24.57 -41.44
CA GLU A 379 -42.07 -23.31 -41.43
C GLU A 379 -43.33 -23.32 -40.53
N ASP A 380 -43.48 -22.19 -39.82
CA ASP A 380 -44.62 -21.64 -39.06
C ASP A 380 -44.85 -22.11 -37.60
N THR A 381 -44.49 -21.32 -36.57
CA THR A 381 -45.05 -20.05 -36.02
C THR A 381 -46.34 -20.20 -35.20
N HIS A 382 -46.28 -19.80 -33.92
CA HIS A 382 -47.15 -18.83 -33.21
C HIS A 382 -46.69 -18.78 -31.74
N GLU A 383 -46.15 -17.64 -31.24
CA GLU A 383 -46.87 -16.51 -30.60
C GLU A 383 -47.57 -16.91 -29.29
N ALA A 384 -47.55 -16.18 -28.17
CA ALA A 384 -47.14 -14.84 -27.73
C ALA A 384 -47.01 -14.91 -26.18
N GLY A 385 -46.55 -13.96 -25.38
CA GLY A 385 -46.11 -12.57 -25.49
C GLY A 385 -45.53 -12.18 -24.11
N THR A 386 -44.44 -11.40 -24.08
CA THR A 386 -44.36 -10.01 -23.57
C THR A 386 -45.05 -9.70 -22.25
N GLU A 387 -44.27 -9.23 -21.28
CA GLU A 387 -44.46 -7.87 -20.73
C GLU A 387 -43.17 -7.34 -20.07
N GLU A 388 -42.94 -6.05 -20.34
CA GLU A 388 -41.79 -5.21 -19.98
C GLU A 388 -41.90 -4.62 -18.56
N ASN A 389 -40.75 -4.16 -18.03
CA ASN A 389 -40.49 -2.80 -17.48
C ASN A 389 -39.29 -2.87 -16.51
N THR A 390 -38.10 -2.45 -16.93
CA THR A 390 -37.49 -1.11 -16.71
C THR A 390 -37.32 -0.72 -15.24
N GLU A 391 -36.08 -0.53 -14.81
CA GLU A 391 -35.69 0.71 -14.12
C GLU A 391 -34.16 0.92 -14.18
N GLU A 392 -33.80 2.17 -14.46
CA GLU A 392 -32.46 2.72 -14.66
C GLU A 392 -31.72 2.91 -13.33
N GLY A 393 -30.38 2.91 -13.38
CA GLY A 393 -29.55 3.28 -12.24
C GLY A 393 -28.06 3.09 -12.48
N GLY A 394 -27.53 3.69 -13.54
CA GLY A 394 -26.08 3.72 -13.80
C GLY A 394 -25.39 4.80 -12.96
N SER A 395 -24.37 4.38 -12.21
CA SER A 395 -23.31 5.26 -11.71
C SER A 395 -21.97 4.67 -12.13
N GLU A 396 -21.10 5.52 -12.66
CA GLU A 396 -19.82 5.23 -13.29
C GLU A 396 -18.81 4.56 -12.34
N SER A 397 -18.05 3.57 -12.84
CA SER A 397 -16.62 3.41 -12.53
C SER A 397 -15.95 2.33 -13.39
N ALA A 398 -14.94 2.79 -14.14
CA ALA A 398 -13.64 2.18 -14.45
C ALA A 398 -13.57 0.78 -15.10
N ASP A 399 -13.38 0.81 -16.43
CA ASP A 399 -12.35 0.11 -17.20
C ASP A 399 -11.74 -1.16 -16.59
N ASN A 400 -12.37 -2.31 -16.86
CA ASN A 400 -11.71 -3.60 -16.78
C ASN A 400 -11.79 -4.27 -18.17
N GLU A 401 -10.84 -3.95 -19.04
CA GLU A 401 -10.72 -4.58 -20.37
C GLU A 401 -10.23 -6.03 -20.22
N GLN A 402 -11.22 -6.93 -20.23
CA GLN A 402 -11.22 -8.32 -20.70
C GLN A 402 -9.91 -8.78 -21.41
N TYR A 403 -9.17 -9.67 -20.75
CA TYR A 403 -8.04 -10.40 -21.31
C TYR A 403 -8.51 -11.52 -22.25
N ASP A 404 -8.76 -11.20 -23.52
CA ASP A 404 -9.08 -12.23 -24.52
C ASP A 404 -7.83 -12.67 -25.32
N ASN A 405 -7.58 -13.99 -25.27
CA ASN A 405 -6.68 -14.80 -26.10
C ASN A 405 -5.16 -14.58 -25.99
N VAL A 406 -4.57 -15.19 -24.95
CA VAL A 406 -3.23 -15.77 -25.00
C VAL A 406 -3.38 -17.21 -24.51
N ASP A 407 -2.94 -18.21 -25.29
CA ASP A 407 -2.76 -19.57 -24.77
C ASP A 407 -1.74 -19.46 -23.63
N GLY A 408 -2.24 -19.39 -22.39
CA GLY A 408 -1.44 -19.23 -21.20
C GLY A 408 -0.50 -20.42 -21.05
N VAL A 409 0.77 -20.13 -20.77
CA VAL A 409 1.72 -21.13 -20.27
C VAL A 409 1.14 -21.65 -18.95
N SER A 410 1.07 -22.97 -18.77
CA SER A 410 0.47 -23.54 -17.55
C SER A 410 1.28 -23.13 -16.32
N GLU A 411 0.64 -23.00 -15.16
CA GLU A 411 1.32 -22.64 -13.90
C GLU A 411 2.51 -23.57 -13.60
N THR A 412 2.37 -24.85 -13.96
CA THR A 412 3.42 -25.89 -13.87
C THR A 412 4.59 -25.66 -14.85
N ASP A 413 4.33 -25.15 -16.06
CA ASP A 413 5.39 -24.82 -17.01
C ASP A 413 6.18 -23.57 -16.55
N ILE A 414 5.52 -22.61 -15.88
CA ILE A 414 6.19 -21.45 -15.28
C ILE A 414 7.09 -21.90 -14.11
N GLU A 415 6.63 -22.86 -13.30
CA GLU A 415 7.43 -23.46 -12.22
C GLU A 415 8.67 -24.18 -12.74
N ASP A 416 8.51 -25.06 -13.73
CA ASP A 416 9.63 -25.77 -14.35
C ASP A 416 10.64 -24.81 -15.00
N MET A 417 10.20 -23.68 -15.54
CA MET A 417 11.09 -22.69 -16.15
C MET A 417 11.85 -21.85 -15.12
N ILE A 418 11.25 -21.58 -13.95
CA ILE A 418 11.92 -20.92 -12.84
C ILE A 418 12.97 -21.83 -12.19
N GLU A 419 12.73 -23.14 -12.16
CA GLU A 419 13.67 -24.12 -11.59
C GLU A 419 14.85 -24.47 -12.53
N ASN A 420 14.68 -24.33 -13.84
CA ASN A 420 15.67 -24.73 -14.85
C ASN A 420 16.64 -23.62 -15.34
N GLU A 421 16.45 -22.36 -14.93
CA GLU A 421 17.47 -21.29 -15.02
C GLU A 421 18.28 -21.22 -13.72
#